data_AF-A0A5K3FQJ6-F1
#
_entry.id   AF-A0A5K3FQJ6-F1
#
_cell.length_a   1.000
_cell.length_b   1.000
_cell.length_c   1.000
_cell.angle_alpha   90.00
_cell.angle_beta   90.00
_cell.angle_gamma   90.00
#
_symmetry.space_group_name_H-M   'P 1'
#
loop_
_entity.id
_entity.type
_entity.pdbx_description
1 polymer ?
#
loop_
_entity_poly.entity_id
_entity_poly.type
_entity_poly.pdbx_seq_one_letter_code
_entity_poly.pdbx_strand_id
1 'polypeptide(L)'
;MRQRNFTQAEAELYKAFEMVISGPVKDSTLAAICDPKPSEAWTGMTLAAVDMHHRLGHEHQARSFQRQALNQALETNDTVCLRQAKAAHDVLNSLGEPFRYETADTSTKGHVSTDLLLTELRCKLLKLLGTGASPQRILLTFFNSAVATQSEVLAIVLLDVAFVFAFYGHSILATTLLQCVVMIDCLRPCSISDEVLAMAISQLARAFAVSGSPAQAVRMLEEGASTIGQFDELSIFERARVETQLEQALRIGSDLNYCSRLVSNLALFCPWESNLRRACVELKRGNQPLAFHLLQIIAGTAEGLRTSIDFSDTLCSGRRGGADAVDAEEVSSSLPLLSHLPPTGGVAALVRFEVRARIAMADAFACINVFHEAIDQLERACTLSRRYHMNLFTDIATVMLAAVSHLARASGIAAVADDNLVHSEVFTSLFHQAEPSVRMHLTNLKFWLSLVTDNCTSQESWKAHLRESAVFFANIGDRGSLQKTVDIFTVLANEIAPSRLVSSHLFSLIQ
;
A
#
# COMPACT_ATOMS: atom_id res chain seq x y z
N MET A 1 -0.69 11.91 24.03
CA MET A 1 -0.52 11.20 22.73
C MET A 1 -1.28 11.84 21.58
N ARG A 2 -2.63 11.92 21.60
CA ARG A 2 -3.44 12.46 20.47
C ARG A 2 -3.10 13.87 19.99
N GLN A 3 -2.54 14.73 20.84
CA GLN A 3 -2.13 16.10 20.48
C GLN A 3 -0.68 16.20 19.96
N ARG A 4 0.04 15.07 19.86
CA ARG A 4 1.48 15.01 19.54
C ARG A 4 2.40 15.92 20.37
N ASN A 5 1.95 16.35 21.55
CA ASN A 5 2.78 17.09 22.50
C ASN A 5 3.66 16.11 23.28
N PHE A 6 4.93 16.00 22.88
CA PHE A 6 5.91 15.12 23.53
C PHE A 6 6.09 15.45 25.01
N THR A 7 6.33 16.72 25.35
CA THR A 7 6.61 17.15 26.73
C THR A 7 5.47 16.82 27.69
N GLN A 8 4.23 17.00 27.24
CA GLN A 8 3.05 16.67 28.04
C GLN A 8 2.83 15.15 28.12
N ALA A 9 3.05 14.42 27.02
CA ALA A 9 2.92 12.96 27.03
C ALA A 9 3.93 12.30 27.97
N GLU A 10 5.18 12.79 27.95
CA GLU A 10 6.25 12.34 28.85
C GLU A 10 5.91 12.64 30.32
N ALA A 11 5.49 13.87 30.64
CA ALA A 11 5.11 14.26 31.99
C ALA A 11 3.93 13.43 32.54
N GLU A 12 2.89 13.20 31.74
CA GLU A 12 1.74 12.37 32.13
C GLU A 12 2.12 10.89 32.25
N LEU A 13 3.04 10.38 31.44
CA LEU A 13 3.55 9.01 31.56
C LEU A 13 4.29 8.81 32.89
N TYR A 14 5.19 9.73 33.25
CA TYR A 14 5.88 9.69 34.55
C TYR A 14 4.91 9.80 35.72
N LYS A 15 3.92 10.69 35.63
CA LYS A 15 2.87 10.83 36.65
C LYS A 15 2.02 9.57 36.78
N ALA A 16 1.66 8.93 35.67
CA ALA A 16 0.93 7.66 35.68
C ALA A 16 1.75 6.56 36.36
N PHE A 17 3.05 6.50 36.11
CA PHE A 17 3.96 5.57 36.78
C PHE A 17 4.06 5.83 38.29
N GLU A 18 4.22 7.08 38.70
CA GLU A 18 4.22 7.47 40.12
C GLU A 18 2.92 7.07 40.82
N MET A 19 1.76 7.23 40.17
CA MET A 19 0.46 6.80 40.69
C MET A 19 0.33 5.28 40.81
N VAL A 20 0.91 4.50 39.88
CA VAL A 20 0.91 3.03 39.94
C VAL A 20 1.76 2.52 41.10
N ILE A 21 2.90 3.17 41.39
CA ILE A 21 3.76 2.82 42.53
C ILE A 21 3.15 3.27 43.87
N SER A 22 2.46 4.42 43.89
CA SER A 22 1.92 5.03 45.12
C SER A 22 0.46 4.65 45.46
N GLY A 23 -0.23 3.93 44.56
CA GLY A 23 -1.65 3.60 44.71
C GLY A 23 -1.91 2.63 45.87
N PRO A 24 -2.97 2.85 46.69
CA PRO A 24 -3.38 1.88 47.70
C PRO A 24 -3.97 0.63 47.03
N VAL A 25 -3.62 -0.54 47.56
CA VAL A 25 -4.19 -1.84 47.19
C VAL A 25 -5.71 -1.75 47.38
N LYS A 26 -6.48 -1.70 46.27
CA LYS A 26 -7.94 -1.70 46.36
C LYS A 26 -8.44 -3.07 46.78
N ASP A 27 -9.19 -3.07 47.87
CA ASP A 27 -9.59 -4.23 48.68
C ASP A 27 -10.34 -5.36 47.96
N SER A 28 -10.02 -6.57 48.44
CA SER A 28 -10.92 -7.71 48.71
C SER A 28 -11.46 -8.55 47.54
N THR A 29 -10.61 -9.50 47.09
CA THR A 29 -10.88 -10.98 47.01
C THR A 29 -9.78 -11.71 46.22
N LEU A 30 -8.85 -10.97 45.59
CA LEU A 30 -7.69 -11.50 44.86
C LEU A 30 -6.33 -11.20 45.51
N ALA A 31 -6.33 -10.76 46.78
CA ALA A 31 -5.13 -10.33 47.52
C ALA A 31 -4.13 -11.45 47.89
N ALA A 32 -4.22 -12.61 47.25
CA ALA A 32 -3.24 -13.69 47.37
C ALA A 32 -2.43 -13.94 46.08
N ILE A 33 -2.67 -13.17 45.01
CA ILE A 33 -1.95 -13.36 43.73
C ILE A 33 -1.50 -11.99 43.21
N CYS A 34 -0.22 -11.70 43.43
CA CYS A 34 0.57 -10.60 42.89
C CYS A 34 0.29 -9.19 43.44
N ASP A 35 1.03 -8.80 44.48
CA ASP A 35 1.52 -7.41 44.57
C ASP A 35 2.22 -7.08 43.25
N PRO A 36 1.88 -5.97 42.54
CA PRO A 36 2.67 -5.54 41.40
C PRO A 36 4.05 -5.17 41.93
N LYS A 37 5.05 -6.02 41.66
CA LYS A 37 6.43 -5.72 42.07
C LYS A 37 6.83 -4.39 41.40
N PRO A 38 7.59 -3.50 42.08
CA PRO A 38 8.09 -2.27 41.46
C PRO A 38 8.80 -2.50 40.11
N SER A 39 9.37 -3.69 39.94
CA SER A 39 9.97 -4.16 38.69
C SER A 39 8.97 -4.33 37.55
N GLU A 40 7.76 -4.83 37.79
CA GLU A 40 6.72 -5.02 36.77
C GLU A 40 6.14 -3.67 36.31
N ALA A 41 5.92 -2.75 37.26
CA ALA A 41 5.49 -1.39 36.94
C ALA A 41 6.50 -0.66 36.07
N TRP A 42 7.80 -0.85 36.33
CA TRP A 42 8.87 -0.24 35.54
C TRP A 42 8.96 -0.85 34.13
N THR A 43 8.81 -2.16 33.99
CA THR A 43 8.73 -2.79 32.65
C THR A 43 7.51 -2.27 31.86
N GLY A 44 6.36 -2.11 32.52
CA GLY A 44 5.17 -1.50 31.91
C GLY A 44 5.40 -0.04 31.48
N MET A 45 6.07 0.77 32.31
CA MET A 45 6.42 2.16 31.96
C MET A 45 7.37 2.22 30.77
N THR A 46 8.42 1.39 30.75
CA THR A 46 9.37 1.35 29.63
C THR A 46 8.70 0.92 28.33
N LEU A 47 7.80 -0.07 28.37
CA LEU A 47 6.99 -0.45 27.20
C LEU A 47 6.03 0.66 26.75
N ALA A 48 5.42 1.40 27.67
CA ALA A 48 4.60 2.57 27.32
C ALA A 48 5.45 3.70 26.72
N ALA A 49 6.69 3.88 27.18
CA ALA A 49 7.65 4.80 26.57
C ALA A 49 8.03 4.35 25.14
N VAL A 50 8.17 3.04 24.89
CA VAL A 50 8.35 2.50 23.54
C VAL A 50 7.20 2.92 22.62
N ASP A 51 5.95 2.67 23.03
CA ASP A 51 4.77 3.05 22.23
C ASP A 51 4.72 4.58 21.99
N MET A 52 4.99 5.38 23.03
CA MET A 52 5.05 6.83 22.91
C MET A 52 6.08 7.29 21.87
N HIS A 53 7.32 6.83 21.99
CA HIS A 53 8.39 7.21 21.08
C HIS A 53 8.14 6.71 19.65
N HIS A 54 7.62 5.49 19.50
CA HIS A 54 7.28 4.95 18.19
C HIS A 54 6.20 5.78 17.48
N ARG A 55 5.10 6.12 18.16
CA ARG A 55 4.03 6.96 17.58
C ARG A 55 4.48 8.37 17.21
N LEU A 56 5.53 8.88 17.84
CA LEU A 56 6.12 10.18 17.54
C LEU A 56 7.23 10.12 16.48
N GLY A 57 7.54 8.93 15.93
CA GLY A 57 8.59 8.73 14.93
C GLY A 57 10.01 8.75 15.51
N HIS A 58 10.14 8.63 16.84
CA HIS A 58 11.40 8.57 17.57
C HIS A 58 11.95 7.13 17.59
N GLU A 59 12.20 6.56 16.41
CA GLU A 59 12.55 5.14 16.21
C GLU A 59 13.78 4.69 17.03
N HIS A 60 14.81 5.52 17.10
CA HIS A 60 16.01 5.20 17.88
C HIS A 60 15.74 5.14 19.38
N GLN A 61 14.97 6.10 19.91
CA GLN A 61 14.58 6.07 21.32
C GLN A 61 13.65 4.90 21.60
N ALA A 62 12.68 4.62 20.73
CA ALA A 62 11.75 3.49 20.87
C ALA A 62 12.51 2.16 20.94
N ARG A 63 13.50 1.94 20.06
CA ARG A 63 14.36 0.75 20.10
C ARG A 63 15.22 0.68 21.36
N SER A 64 15.73 1.81 21.84
CA SER A 64 16.51 1.87 23.08
C SER A 64 15.66 1.44 24.29
N PHE A 65 14.45 2.00 24.43
CA PHE A 65 13.52 1.62 25.50
C PHE A 65 13.03 0.17 25.35
N GLN A 66 12.88 -0.33 24.12
CA GLN A 66 12.50 -1.73 23.88
C GLN A 66 13.58 -2.69 24.38
N ARG A 67 14.87 -2.38 24.12
CA ARG A 67 16.00 -3.16 24.64
C ARG A 67 16.05 -3.12 26.17
N GLN A 68 15.74 -1.98 26.79
CA GLN A 68 15.67 -1.85 28.25
C GLN A 68 14.53 -2.70 28.84
N ALA A 69 13.31 -2.58 28.29
CA ALA A 69 12.17 -3.37 28.70
C ALA A 69 12.43 -4.88 28.55
N LEU A 70 13.11 -5.29 27.47
CA LEU A 70 13.48 -6.68 27.23
C LEU A 70 14.47 -7.20 28.27
N ASN A 71 15.54 -6.46 28.56
CA ASN A 71 16.54 -6.86 29.55
C ASN A 71 15.89 -7.06 30.92
N GLN A 72 15.01 -6.14 31.31
CA GLN A 72 14.32 -6.22 32.58
C GLN A 72 13.31 -7.36 32.64
N ALA A 73 12.55 -7.59 31.58
CA ALA A 73 11.63 -8.72 31.51
C ALA A 73 12.36 -10.08 31.61
N LEU A 74 13.59 -10.17 31.07
CA LEU A 74 14.47 -11.33 31.20
C LEU A 74 14.99 -11.47 32.64
N GLU A 75 15.39 -10.37 33.28
CA GLU A 75 15.86 -10.36 34.68
C GLU A 75 14.76 -10.76 35.67
N THR A 76 13.52 -10.32 35.44
CA THR A 76 12.37 -10.63 36.31
C THR A 76 11.72 -11.97 35.98
N ASN A 77 12.11 -12.61 34.87
CA ASN A 77 11.49 -13.82 34.32
C ASN A 77 9.97 -13.68 34.14
N ASP A 78 9.51 -12.49 33.76
CA ASP A 78 8.09 -12.21 33.54
C ASP A 78 7.69 -12.54 32.11
N THR A 79 6.99 -13.66 31.96
CA THR A 79 6.51 -14.17 30.67
C THR A 79 5.54 -13.22 29.94
N VAL A 80 4.77 -12.40 30.66
CA VAL A 80 3.81 -11.46 30.05
C VAL A 80 4.54 -10.25 29.49
N CYS A 81 5.43 -9.64 30.30
CA CYS A 81 6.28 -8.54 29.85
C CYS A 81 7.20 -8.96 28.70
N LEU A 82 7.74 -10.19 28.72
CA LEU A 82 8.53 -10.73 27.61
C LEU A 82 7.72 -10.82 26.31
N ARG A 83 6.45 -11.22 26.37
CA ARG A 83 5.57 -11.22 25.18
C ARG A 83 5.26 -9.80 24.69
N GLN A 84 5.08 -8.84 25.58
CA GLN A 84 4.89 -7.43 25.20
C GLN A 84 6.16 -6.84 24.57
N ALA A 85 7.34 -7.13 25.12
CA ALA A 85 8.62 -6.73 24.55
C ALA A 85 8.88 -7.36 23.17
N LYS A 86 8.44 -8.61 22.96
CA LYS A 86 8.43 -9.27 21.65
C LYS A 86 7.47 -8.61 20.66
N ALA A 87 6.24 -8.30 21.09
CA ALA A 87 5.29 -7.60 20.25
C ALA A 87 5.82 -6.22 19.82
N ALA A 88 6.42 -5.47 20.76
CA ALA A 88 7.09 -4.20 20.46
C ALA A 88 8.29 -4.38 19.51
N HIS A 89 9.11 -5.42 19.69
CA HIS A 89 10.18 -5.76 18.75
C HIS A 89 9.65 -6.01 17.34
N ASP A 90 8.57 -6.79 17.22
CA ASP A 90 7.96 -7.14 15.95
C ASP A 90 7.39 -5.93 15.20
N VAL A 91 6.86 -4.93 15.94
CA VAL A 91 6.38 -3.66 15.37
C VAL A 91 7.55 -2.79 14.91
N LEU A 92 8.60 -2.64 15.72
CA LEU A 92 9.77 -1.79 15.42
C LEU A 92 10.70 -2.36 14.34
N ASN A 93 10.70 -3.69 14.18
CA ASN A 93 11.58 -4.43 13.26
C ASN A 93 10.77 -5.14 12.16
N SER A 94 10.02 -4.36 11.40
CA SER A 94 9.16 -4.85 10.32
C SER A 94 9.91 -5.50 9.13
N LEU A 95 11.25 -5.41 9.08
CA LEU A 95 12.10 -6.11 8.11
C LEU A 95 12.46 -7.55 8.53
N GLY A 96 12.01 -8.00 9.70
CA GLY A 96 12.06 -9.41 10.07
C GLY A 96 13.30 -9.84 10.84
N GLU A 97 13.94 -8.94 11.60
CA GLU A 97 14.93 -9.37 12.59
C GLU A 97 14.27 -10.37 13.55
N PRO A 98 14.73 -11.64 13.62
CA PRO A 98 14.10 -12.64 14.44
C PRO A 98 14.26 -12.28 15.91
N PHE A 99 13.16 -12.35 16.67
CA PHE A 99 13.22 -12.23 18.11
C PHE A 99 13.98 -13.45 18.68
N ARG A 100 15.10 -13.20 19.36
CA ARG A 100 16.09 -14.23 19.71
C ARG A 100 15.81 -14.98 21.01
N TYR A 101 14.77 -14.58 21.75
CA TYR A 101 14.46 -15.14 23.06
C TYR A 101 13.22 -16.04 23.01
N GLU A 102 13.27 -17.14 23.74
CA GLU A 102 12.10 -18.02 23.90
C GLU A 102 11.01 -17.28 24.67
N THR A 103 9.84 -17.16 24.05
CA THR A 103 8.62 -16.71 24.73
C THR A 103 7.75 -17.93 24.95
N ALA A 104 7.28 -18.16 26.19
CA ALA A 104 6.38 -19.26 26.50
C ALA A 104 5.21 -19.30 25.51
N ASP A 105 4.87 -20.50 25.03
CA ASP A 105 3.72 -20.69 24.15
C ASP A 105 2.43 -20.20 24.83
N THR A 106 1.48 -19.78 23.98
CA THR A 106 0.11 -19.31 24.30
C THR A 106 -0.72 -20.21 25.24
N SER A 107 -0.20 -21.36 25.68
CA SER A 107 -0.85 -22.32 26.58
C SER A 107 -0.64 -22.05 28.07
N THR A 108 0.17 -21.06 28.45
CA THR A 108 0.36 -20.68 29.86
C THR A 108 -0.84 -19.86 30.36
N LYS A 109 -1.46 -20.35 31.44
CA LYS A 109 -2.72 -19.91 32.06
C LYS A 109 -2.67 -18.50 32.71
N GLY A 110 -2.15 -17.50 31.99
CA GLY A 110 -2.23 -16.09 32.37
C GLY A 110 -3.37 -15.41 31.62
N HIS A 111 -4.07 -14.48 32.25
CA HIS A 111 -5.04 -13.63 31.55
C HIS A 111 -4.27 -12.65 30.67
N VAL A 112 -4.13 -12.95 29.38
CA VAL A 112 -3.42 -12.10 28.42
C VAL A 112 -4.37 -11.00 27.94
N SER A 113 -3.90 -9.75 27.90
CA SER A 113 -4.69 -8.62 27.39
C SER A 113 -5.08 -8.83 25.92
N THR A 114 -6.31 -8.47 25.58
CA THR A 114 -6.84 -8.46 24.21
C THR A 114 -5.97 -7.64 23.26
N ASP A 115 -5.43 -6.51 23.71
CA ASP A 115 -4.59 -5.62 22.88
C ASP A 115 -3.26 -6.28 22.48
N LEU A 116 -2.67 -7.06 23.39
CA LEU A 116 -1.45 -7.81 23.10
C LEU A 116 -1.71 -8.91 22.08
N LEU A 117 -2.77 -9.70 22.29
CA LEU A 117 -3.13 -10.77 21.36
C LEU A 117 -3.52 -10.21 19.97
N LEU A 118 -4.18 -9.06 19.92
CA LEU A 118 -4.47 -8.34 18.67
C LEU A 118 -3.17 -7.91 18.00
N THR A 119 -2.23 -7.29 18.73
CA THR A 119 -0.94 -6.86 18.18
C THR A 119 -0.14 -8.04 17.60
N GLU A 120 -0.10 -9.16 18.31
CA GLU A 120 0.53 -10.39 17.83
C GLU A 120 -0.14 -10.90 16.53
N LEU A 121 -1.47 -10.87 16.47
CA LEU A 121 -2.23 -11.26 15.26
C LEU A 121 -1.90 -10.36 14.07
N ARG A 122 -1.87 -9.04 14.26
CA ARG A 122 -1.57 -8.04 13.22
C ARG A 122 -0.13 -8.18 12.71
N CYS A 123 0.83 -8.34 13.61
CA CYS A 123 2.24 -8.57 13.26
C CYS A 123 2.39 -9.88 12.46
N LYS A 124 1.71 -10.95 12.88
CA LYS A 124 1.71 -12.24 12.18
C LYS A 124 1.10 -12.12 10.78
N LEU A 125 0.02 -11.36 10.62
CA LEU A 125 -0.61 -11.08 9.33
C LEU A 125 0.36 -10.34 8.39
N LEU A 126 0.98 -9.26 8.86
CA LEU A 126 1.93 -8.49 8.05
C LEU A 126 3.17 -9.31 7.66
N LYS A 127 3.69 -10.15 8.57
CA LYS A 127 4.78 -11.09 8.28
C LYS A 127 4.37 -12.10 7.22
N LEU A 128 3.18 -12.71 7.33
CA LEU A 128 2.67 -13.66 6.34
C LEU A 128 2.55 -13.01 4.95
N LEU A 129 2.00 -11.79 4.86
CA LEU A 129 1.95 -11.02 3.62
C LEU A 129 3.34 -10.73 3.06
N GLY A 130 4.28 -10.30 3.91
CA GLY A 130 5.67 -10.01 3.54
C GLY A 130 6.44 -11.24 3.04
N THR A 131 6.05 -12.45 3.45
CA THR A 131 6.62 -13.72 2.98
C THR A 131 5.92 -14.29 1.74
N GLY A 132 4.83 -13.67 1.25
CA GLY A 132 4.06 -14.16 0.12
C GLY A 132 3.17 -15.37 0.47
N ALA A 133 2.64 -15.45 1.70
CA ALA A 133 1.70 -16.49 2.06
C ALA A 133 0.44 -16.44 1.17
N SER A 134 -0.24 -17.59 1.01
CA SER A 134 -1.49 -17.65 0.25
C SER A 134 -2.67 -17.04 1.02
N PRO A 135 -3.70 -16.51 0.34
CA PRO A 135 -4.88 -15.94 1.00
C PRO A 135 -5.55 -16.92 1.96
N GLN A 136 -5.66 -18.19 1.57
CA GLN A 136 -6.22 -19.25 2.40
C GLN A 136 -5.46 -19.43 3.72
N ARG A 137 -4.12 -19.42 3.67
CA ARG A 137 -3.30 -19.55 4.88
C ARG A 137 -3.44 -18.36 5.81
N ILE A 138 -3.54 -17.14 5.27
CA ILE A 138 -3.78 -15.93 6.05
C ILE A 138 -5.14 -16.00 6.73
N LEU A 139 -6.21 -16.28 5.96
CA LEU A 139 -7.57 -16.37 6.49
C LEU A 139 -7.70 -17.47 7.55
N LEU A 140 -7.11 -18.65 7.33
CA LEU A 140 -7.08 -19.72 8.34
C LEU A 140 -6.36 -19.28 9.62
N THR A 141 -5.23 -18.58 9.49
CA THR A 141 -4.50 -18.05 10.66
C THR A 141 -5.34 -17.02 11.42
N PHE A 142 -6.09 -16.20 10.67
CA PHE A 142 -6.85 -15.10 11.22
C PHE A 142 -8.15 -15.56 11.91
N PHE A 143 -8.94 -16.42 11.25
CA PHE A 143 -10.18 -16.94 11.80
C PHE A 143 -10.00 -17.98 12.91
N ASN A 144 -8.85 -18.67 12.96
CA ASN A 144 -8.53 -19.57 14.08
C ASN A 144 -7.98 -18.82 15.31
N SER A 145 -7.80 -17.49 15.24
CA SER A 145 -7.36 -16.70 16.38
C SER A 145 -8.48 -16.50 17.39
N ALA A 146 -8.18 -16.71 18.68
CA ALA A 146 -9.12 -16.48 19.77
C ALA A 146 -9.57 -15.00 19.90
N VAL A 147 -8.80 -14.07 19.33
CA VAL A 147 -9.10 -12.62 19.34
C VAL A 147 -10.08 -12.24 18.26
N ALA A 148 -10.10 -12.96 17.13
CA ALA A 148 -10.91 -12.59 15.99
C ALA A 148 -12.42 -12.69 16.26
N THR A 149 -12.81 -13.46 17.27
CA THR A 149 -14.21 -13.61 17.72
C THR A 149 -14.62 -12.57 18.76
N GLN A 150 -13.69 -11.77 19.27
CA GLN A 150 -13.99 -10.76 20.28
C GLN A 150 -14.61 -9.51 19.64
N SER A 151 -15.76 -9.11 20.17
CA SER A 151 -16.55 -7.99 19.63
C SER A 151 -15.87 -6.63 19.76
N GLU A 152 -14.93 -6.47 20.68
CA GLU A 152 -14.25 -5.17 20.97
C GLU A 152 -13.19 -4.80 19.94
N VAL A 153 -12.72 -5.79 19.17
CA VAL A 153 -11.65 -5.64 18.17
C VAL A 153 -12.12 -6.03 16.77
N LEU A 154 -13.39 -6.41 16.62
CA LEU A 154 -13.95 -6.91 15.37
C LEU A 154 -13.80 -5.90 14.22
N ALA A 155 -13.98 -4.60 14.48
CA ALA A 155 -13.79 -3.55 13.47
C ALA A 155 -12.33 -3.48 12.98
N ILE A 156 -11.36 -3.57 13.89
CA ILE A 156 -9.92 -3.58 13.57
C ILE A 156 -9.56 -4.83 12.75
N VAL A 157 -10.05 -5.98 13.21
CA VAL A 157 -9.87 -7.29 12.58
C VAL A 157 -10.42 -7.28 11.15
N LEU A 158 -11.62 -6.74 10.94
CA LEU A 158 -12.21 -6.61 9.60
C LEU A 158 -11.48 -5.59 8.72
N LEU A 159 -10.95 -4.51 9.28
CA LEU A 159 -10.13 -3.54 8.55
C LEU A 159 -8.85 -4.21 8.01
N ASP A 160 -8.18 -5.04 8.82
CA ASP A 160 -7.00 -5.79 8.38
C ASP A 160 -7.35 -6.82 7.31
N VAL A 161 -8.51 -7.50 7.41
CA VAL A 161 -8.99 -8.43 6.37
C VAL A 161 -9.32 -7.71 5.07
N ALA A 162 -9.94 -6.52 5.15
CA ALA A 162 -10.18 -5.69 3.97
C ALA A 162 -8.86 -5.30 3.29
N PHE A 163 -7.83 -4.95 4.07
CA PHE A 163 -6.49 -4.69 3.54
C PHE A 163 -5.88 -5.93 2.85
N VAL A 164 -6.03 -7.13 3.44
CA VAL A 164 -5.57 -8.39 2.82
C VAL A 164 -6.24 -8.64 1.48
N PHE A 165 -7.57 -8.49 1.39
CA PHE A 165 -8.28 -8.67 0.12
C PHE A 165 -7.88 -7.62 -0.92
N ALA A 166 -7.72 -6.35 -0.50
CA ALA A 166 -7.21 -5.30 -1.37
C ALA A 166 -5.79 -5.59 -1.87
N PHE A 167 -4.93 -6.17 -1.03
CA PHE A 167 -3.56 -6.56 -1.39
C PHE A 167 -3.54 -7.63 -2.48
N TYR A 168 -4.38 -8.67 -2.37
CA TYR A 168 -4.47 -9.74 -3.37
C TYR A 168 -5.24 -9.35 -4.65
N GLY A 169 -5.86 -8.17 -4.67
CA GLY A 169 -6.57 -7.65 -5.84
C GLY A 169 -8.08 -7.89 -5.84
N HIS A 170 -8.67 -8.23 -4.69
CA HIS A 170 -10.11 -8.38 -4.52
C HIS A 170 -10.74 -7.06 -4.06
N SER A 171 -10.73 -6.06 -4.94
CA SER A 171 -11.17 -4.68 -4.67
C SER A 171 -12.62 -4.60 -4.19
N ILE A 172 -13.55 -5.27 -4.86
CA ILE A 172 -14.98 -5.23 -4.51
C ILE A 172 -15.19 -5.77 -3.10
N LEU A 173 -14.63 -6.94 -2.80
CA LEU A 173 -14.73 -7.54 -1.47
C LEU A 173 -14.06 -6.68 -0.40
N ALA A 174 -12.92 -6.06 -0.70
CA ALA A 174 -12.30 -5.12 0.21
C ALA A 174 -13.21 -3.92 0.49
N THR A 175 -13.82 -3.32 -0.54
CA THR A 175 -14.74 -2.17 -0.36
C THR A 175 -15.99 -2.53 0.42
N THR A 176 -16.59 -3.71 0.20
CA THR A 176 -17.75 -4.16 0.98
C THR A 176 -17.38 -4.43 2.44
N LEU A 177 -16.20 -5.01 2.70
CA LEU A 177 -15.70 -5.18 4.06
C LEU A 177 -15.45 -3.83 4.75
N LEU A 178 -14.94 -2.82 4.04
CA LEU A 178 -14.76 -1.48 4.60
C LEU A 178 -16.10 -0.83 4.98
N GLN A 179 -17.16 -1.05 4.20
CA GLN A 179 -18.51 -0.62 4.58
C GLN A 179 -18.96 -1.34 5.86
N CYS A 180 -18.70 -2.64 5.98
CA CYS A 180 -18.97 -3.39 7.21
C CYS A 180 -18.17 -2.88 8.42
N VAL A 181 -16.90 -2.48 8.23
CA VAL A 181 -16.07 -1.88 9.30
C VAL A 181 -16.75 -0.62 9.83
N VAL A 182 -17.17 0.30 8.95
CA VAL A 182 -17.86 1.54 9.36
C VAL A 182 -19.14 1.21 10.13
N MET A 183 -19.96 0.29 9.63
CA MET A 183 -21.21 -0.08 10.31
C MET A 183 -20.96 -0.71 11.69
N ILE A 184 -20.01 -1.64 11.78
CA ILE A 184 -19.72 -2.36 13.03
C ILE A 184 -19.13 -1.42 14.07
N ASP A 185 -18.18 -0.58 13.69
CA ASP A 185 -17.54 0.36 14.62
C ASP A 185 -18.52 1.43 15.11
N CYS A 186 -19.42 1.92 14.25
CA CYS A 186 -20.49 2.83 14.68
C CYS A 186 -21.49 2.17 15.67
N LEU A 187 -21.72 0.87 15.54
CA LEU A 187 -22.62 0.13 16.46
C LEU A 187 -21.94 -0.22 17.78
N ARG A 188 -20.65 -0.56 17.72
CA ARG A 188 -19.82 -0.90 18.88
C ARG A 188 -18.40 -0.39 18.67
N PRO A 189 -18.10 0.85 19.10
CA PRO A 189 -16.80 1.46 18.88
C PRO A 189 -15.67 0.65 19.51
N CYS A 190 -14.59 0.45 18.76
CA CYS A 190 -13.37 -0.14 19.29
C CYS A 190 -12.49 0.91 20.00
N SER A 191 -11.40 0.46 20.64
CA SER A 191 -10.47 1.32 21.41
C SER A 191 -9.78 2.40 20.58
N ILE A 192 -9.69 2.21 19.26
CA ILE A 192 -9.08 3.12 18.28
C ILE A 192 -10.09 3.49 17.17
N SER A 193 -11.36 3.64 17.53
CA SER A 193 -12.48 3.91 16.62
C SER A 193 -12.19 5.06 15.62
N ASP A 194 -11.71 6.20 16.10
CA ASP A 194 -11.39 7.37 15.25
C ASP A 194 -10.41 7.00 14.11
N GLU A 195 -9.33 6.28 14.43
CA GLU A 195 -8.32 5.83 13.46
C GLU A 195 -8.88 4.78 12.48
N VAL A 196 -9.67 3.82 12.99
CA VAL A 196 -10.30 2.76 12.19
C VAL A 196 -11.29 3.36 11.18
N LEU A 197 -12.14 4.28 11.63
CA LEU A 197 -13.10 4.99 10.78
C LEU A 197 -12.37 5.89 9.79
N ALA A 198 -11.37 6.66 10.22
CA ALA A 198 -10.59 7.51 9.33
C ALA A 198 -9.93 6.70 8.21
N MET A 199 -9.33 5.55 8.54
CA MET A 199 -8.77 4.63 7.55
C MET A 199 -9.84 4.09 6.61
N ALA A 200 -10.96 3.58 7.15
CA ALA A 200 -12.01 2.95 6.35
C ALA A 200 -12.69 3.94 5.40
N ILE A 201 -13.08 5.13 5.89
CA ILE A 201 -13.68 6.22 5.09
C ILE A 201 -12.69 6.68 4.03
N SER A 202 -11.41 6.83 4.38
CA SER A 202 -10.38 7.23 3.41
C SER A 202 -10.18 6.20 2.29
N GLN A 203 -10.21 4.89 2.62
CA GLN A 203 -10.17 3.84 1.60
C GLN A 203 -11.41 3.85 0.69
N LEU A 204 -12.60 3.99 1.29
CA LEU A 204 -13.86 4.04 0.56
C LEU A 204 -13.91 5.25 -0.38
N ALA A 205 -13.49 6.43 0.09
CA ALA A 205 -13.43 7.63 -0.73
C ALA A 205 -12.50 7.42 -1.95
N ARG A 206 -11.33 6.78 -1.76
CA ARG A 206 -10.44 6.46 -2.89
C ARG A 206 -11.11 5.52 -3.89
N ALA A 207 -11.80 4.47 -3.44
CA ALA A 207 -12.57 3.58 -4.32
C ALA A 207 -13.70 4.33 -5.05
N PHE A 208 -14.44 5.21 -4.34
CA PHE A 208 -15.46 6.06 -4.97
C PHE A 208 -14.88 7.01 -6.02
N ALA A 209 -13.68 7.54 -5.79
CA ALA A 209 -13.00 8.39 -6.75
C ALA A 209 -12.61 7.62 -8.03
N VAL A 210 -12.03 6.44 -7.90
CA VAL A 210 -11.63 5.60 -9.04
C VAL A 210 -12.88 5.20 -9.85
N SER A 211 -14.02 5.00 -9.20
CA SER A 211 -15.29 4.61 -9.81
C SER A 211 -15.96 5.72 -10.65
N GLY A 212 -15.41 6.95 -10.62
CA GLY A 212 -15.83 8.07 -11.46
C GLY A 212 -16.52 9.20 -10.71
N SER A 213 -16.53 9.19 -9.37
CA SER A 213 -17.17 10.26 -8.56
C SER A 213 -16.18 10.98 -7.63
N PRO A 214 -15.08 11.57 -8.16
CA PRO A 214 -14.02 12.15 -7.32
C PRO A 214 -14.48 13.37 -6.51
N ALA A 215 -15.42 14.18 -7.02
CA ALA A 215 -15.98 15.31 -6.28
C ALA A 215 -16.83 14.88 -5.06
N GLN A 216 -17.47 13.71 -5.14
CA GLN A 216 -18.16 13.13 -3.98
C GLN A 216 -17.16 12.55 -2.98
N ALA A 217 -16.12 11.88 -3.47
CA ALA A 217 -15.04 11.36 -2.64
C ALA A 217 -14.34 12.47 -1.84
N VAL A 218 -14.01 13.61 -2.46
CA VAL A 218 -13.40 14.74 -1.76
C VAL A 218 -14.33 15.30 -0.69
N ARG A 219 -15.63 15.47 -0.98
CA ARG A 219 -16.60 15.92 0.03
C ARG A 219 -16.72 14.96 1.21
N MET A 220 -16.76 13.65 0.94
CA MET A 220 -16.76 12.61 1.98
C MET A 220 -15.52 12.70 2.88
N LEU A 221 -14.35 13.03 2.32
CA LEU A 221 -13.11 13.22 3.08
C LEU A 221 -13.12 14.50 3.90
N GLU A 222 -13.64 15.60 3.36
CA GLU A 222 -13.78 16.88 4.08
C GLU A 222 -14.78 16.78 5.24
N GLU A 223 -15.92 16.13 5.01
CA GLU A 223 -16.91 15.84 6.05
C GLU A 223 -16.33 14.91 7.13
N GLY A 224 -15.63 13.84 6.72
CA GLY A 224 -14.92 12.94 7.63
C GLY A 224 -13.88 13.66 8.49
N ALA A 225 -13.05 14.50 7.87
CA ALA A 225 -12.06 15.31 8.57
C ALA A 225 -12.70 16.28 9.57
N SER A 226 -13.84 16.89 9.21
CA SER A 226 -14.55 17.82 10.12
C SER A 226 -15.24 17.13 11.29
N THR A 227 -15.60 15.86 11.16
CA THR A 227 -16.40 15.11 12.15
C THR A 227 -15.54 14.30 13.10
N ILE A 228 -14.56 13.55 12.56
CA ILE A 228 -13.69 12.65 13.35
C ILE A 228 -12.20 12.99 13.23
N GLY A 229 -11.84 13.94 12.36
CA GLY A 229 -10.44 14.34 12.16
C GLY A 229 -9.88 15.11 13.35
N GLN A 230 -9.09 14.45 14.18
CA GLN A 230 -8.12 15.10 15.09
C GLN A 230 -6.73 15.11 14.42
N PHE A 231 -5.63 15.25 15.17
CA PHE A 231 -4.30 15.42 14.56
C PHE A 231 -3.86 14.22 13.70
N ASP A 232 -3.94 12.99 14.23
CA ASP A 232 -3.44 11.81 13.53
C ASP A 232 -4.39 11.41 12.38
N GLU A 233 -5.69 11.45 12.64
CA GLU A 233 -6.75 11.11 11.68
C GLU A 233 -6.84 12.13 10.54
N LEU A 234 -6.63 13.42 10.82
CA LEU A 234 -6.57 14.46 9.80
C LEU A 234 -5.48 14.17 8.77
N SER A 235 -4.34 13.61 9.19
CA SER A 235 -3.27 13.23 8.26
C SER A 235 -3.70 12.09 7.30
N ILE A 236 -4.55 11.17 7.78
CA ILE A 236 -5.10 10.07 6.98
C ILE A 236 -6.06 10.64 5.93
N PHE A 237 -6.97 11.55 6.33
CA PHE A 237 -7.89 12.21 5.42
C PHE A 237 -7.19 13.09 4.40
N GLU A 238 -6.24 13.93 4.85
CA GLU A 238 -5.49 14.83 3.97
C GLU A 238 -4.67 14.06 2.93
N ARG A 239 -4.04 12.94 3.33
CA ARG A 239 -3.38 12.05 2.39
C ARG A 239 -4.35 11.53 1.32
N ALA A 240 -5.49 10.98 1.73
CA ALA A 240 -6.48 10.44 0.79
C ALA A 240 -7.07 11.53 -0.11
N ARG A 241 -7.24 12.75 0.40
CA ARG A 241 -7.72 13.93 -0.34
C ARG A 241 -6.73 14.33 -1.41
N VAL A 242 -5.44 14.46 -1.06
CA VAL A 242 -4.37 14.81 -2.01
C VAL A 242 -4.24 13.73 -3.10
N GLU A 243 -4.26 12.44 -2.74
CA GLU A 243 -4.20 11.35 -3.72
C GLU A 243 -5.41 11.37 -4.67
N THR A 244 -6.62 11.58 -4.14
CA THR A 244 -7.86 11.65 -4.94
C THR A 244 -7.85 12.85 -5.89
N GLN A 245 -7.46 14.02 -5.41
CA GLN A 245 -7.35 15.23 -6.22
C GLN A 245 -6.28 15.09 -7.30
N LEU A 246 -5.15 14.45 -6.99
CA LEU A 246 -4.07 14.22 -7.94
C LEU A 246 -4.50 13.24 -9.04
N GLU A 247 -5.16 12.14 -8.69
CA GLU A 247 -5.70 11.19 -9.65
C GLU A 247 -6.71 11.87 -10.59
N GLN A 248 -7.63 12.66 -10.06
CA GLN A 248 -8.59 13.43 -10.84
C GLN A 248 -7.91 14.45 -11.77
N ALA A 249 -6.96 15.22 -11.24
CA ALA A 249 -6.18 16.21 -12.00
C ALA A 249 -5.45 15.56 -13.19
N LEU A 250 -4.86 14.38 -12.94
CA LEU A 250 -4.20 13.58 -13.98
C LEU A 250 -5.19 13.09 -15.05
N ARG A 251 -6.40 12.65 -14.70
CA ARG A 251 -7.43 12.18 -15.67
C ARG A 251 -8.01 13.31 -16.52
N ILE A 252 -8.31 14.45 -15.90
CA ILE A 252 -8.88 15.62 -16.59
C ILE A 252 -7.84 16.30 -17.51
N GLY A 253 -6.54 16.05 -17.28
CA GLY A 253 -5.47 16.74 -17.99
C GLY A 253 -5.35 18.20 -17.55
N SER A 254 -5.50 18.45 -16.24
CA SER A 254 -5.31 19.79 -15.66
C SER A 254 -3.85 20.25 -15.74
N ASP A 255 -3.59 21.51 -15.35
CA ASP A 255 -2.24 22.07 -15.29
C ASP A 255 -1.26 21.16 -14.52
N LEU A 256 -0.18 20.74 -15.19
CA LEU A 256 0.86 19.86 -14.63
C LEU A 256 1.62 20.52 -13.47
N ASN A 257 1.59 21.86 -13.36
CA ASN A 257 2.13 22.58 -12.20
C ASN A 257 1.27 22.36 -10.95
N TYR A 258 -0.06 22.32 -11.11
CA TYR A 258 -0.97 21.96 -10.01
C TYR A 258 -0.73 20.51 -9.57
N CYS A 259 -0.59 19.57 -10.52
CA CYS A 259 -0.22 18.19 -10.20
C CYS A 259 1.12 18.11 -9.45
N SER A 260 2.12 18.93 -9.82
CA SER A 260 3.41 18.96 -9.13
C SER A 260 3.29 19.43 -7.68
N ARG A 261 2.44 20.43 -7.40
CA ARG A 261 2.17 20.88 -6.02
C ARG A 261 1.51 19.77 -5.20
N LEU A 262 0.54 19.06 -5.76
CA LEU A 262 -0.10 17.92 -5.09
C LEU A 262 0.89 16.79 -4.82
N VAL A 263 1.78 16.49 -5.76
CA VAL A 263 2.86 15.51 -5.55
C VAL A 263 3.79 15.95 -4.41
N SER A 264 4.19 17.22 -4.36
CA SER A 264 4.99 17.74 -3.24
C SER A 264 4.28 17.63 -1.90
N ASN A 265 2.96 17.86 -1.85
CA ASN A 265 2.16 17.65 -0.65
C ASN A 265 2.10 16.17 -0.26
N LEU A 266 1.96 15.27 -1.24
CA LEU A 266 1.91 13.83 -1.00
C LEU A 266 3.23 13.30 -0.43
N ALA A 267 4.36 13.92 -0.77
CA ALA A 267 5.67 13.55 -0.23
C ALA A 267 5.73 13.63 1.30
N LEU A 268 4.94 14.51 1.93
CA LEU A 268 4.86 14.65 3.39
C LEU A 268 4.22 13.42 4.05
N PHE A 269 3.35 12.71 3.35
CA PHE A 269 2.62 11.56 3.88
C PHE A 269 3.19 10.22 3.40
N CYS A 270 3.61 10.15 2.13
CA CYS A 270 4.12 8.94 1.52
C CYS A 270 5.12 9.26 0.40
N PRO A 271 6.44 9.29 0.69
CA PRO A 271 7.47 9.51 -0.31
C PRO A 271 7.45 8.48 -1.45
N TRP A 272 7.13 7.23 -1.14
CA TRP A 272 7.00 6.14 -2.11
C TRP A 272 5.91 6.42 -3.16
N GLU A 273 4.69 6.75 -2.72
CA GLU A 273 3.60 7.09 -3.64
C GLU A 273 3.88 8.41 -4.37
N SER A 274 4.44 9.41 -3.68
CA SER A 274 4.83 10.69 -4.28
C SER A 274 5.79 10.51 -5.46
N ASN A 275 6.87 9.75 -5.29
CA ASN A 275 7.85 9.53 -6.36
C ASN A 275 7.24 8.77 -7.55
N LEU A 276 6.36 7.80 -7.28
CA LEU A 276 5.63 7.08 -8.33
C LEU A 276 4.73 8.04 -9.13
N ARG A 277 3.97 8.89 -8.43
CA ARG A 277 3.10 9.89 -9.07
C ARG A 277 3.90 11.00 -9.76
N ARG A 278 5.08 11.35 -9.23
CA ARG A 278 6.02 12.28 -9.88
C ARG A 278 6.47 11.75 -11.23
N ALA A 279 6.84 10.48 -11.31
CA ALA A 279 7.19 9.84 -12.58
C ALA A 279 6.03 9.94 -13.59
N CYS A 280 4.78 9.68 -13.17
CA CYS A 280 3.61 9.84 -14.03
C CYS A 280 3.43 11.28 -14.56
N VAL A 281 3.65 12.30 -13.71
CA VAL A 281 3.58 13.72 -14.14
C VAL A 281 4.68 14.04 -15.14
N GLU A 282 5.91 13.57 -14.91
CA GLU A 282 7.05 13.82 -15.80
C GLU A 282 6.90 13.09 -17.15
N LEU A 283 6.32 11.89 -17.19
CA LEU A 283 5.92 11.23 -18.44
C LEU A 283 4.94 12.10 -19.24
N LYS A 284 3.92 12.66 -18.58
CA LYS A 284 2.95 13.56 -19.23
C LYS A 284 3.56 14.88 -19.71
N ARG A 285 4.67 15.32 -19.10
CA ARG A 285 5.45 16.49 -19.56
C ARG A 285 6.36 16.16 -20.74
N GLY A 286 6.52 14.89 -21.09
CA GLY A 286 7.51 14.44 -22.08
C GLY A 286 8.94 14.33 -21.53
N ASN A 287 9.15 14.48 -20.22
CA ASN A 287 10.44 14.34 -19.58
C ASN A 287 10.72 12.87 -19.24
N GLN A 288 10.91 12.07 -20.28
CA GLN A 288 11.11 10.63 -20.17
C GLN A 288 12.34 10.24 -19.34
N PRO A 289 13.53 10.88 -19.48
CA PRO A 289 14.72 10.49 -18.73
C PRO A 289 14.52 10.58 -17.21
N LEU A 290 13.92 11.68 -16.73
CA LEU A 290 13.64 11.85 -15.31
C LEU A 290 12.61 10.83 -14.80
N ALA A 291 11.56 10.56 -15.59
CA ALA A 291 10.56 9.57 -15.22
C ALA A 291 11.16 8.16 -15.09
N PHE A 292 11.97 7.72 -16.06
CA PHE A 292 12.65 6.43 -16.00
C PHE A 292 13.59 6.34 -14.80
N HIS A 293 14.39 7.38 -14.55
CA HIS A 293 15.28 7.44 -13.40
C HIS A 293 14.51 7.27 -12.07
N LEU A 294 13.38 7.96 -11.90
CA LEU A 294 12.53 7.82 -10.71
C LEU A 294 11.98 6.39 -10.56
N LEU A 295 11.45 5.80 -11.63
CA LEU A 295 10.89 4.45 -11.59
C LEU A 295 11.95 3.38 -11.31
N GLN A 296 13.15 3.53 -11.90
CA GLN A 296 14.29 2.65 -11.63
C GLN A 296 14.74 2.73 -10.18
N ILE A 297 14.81 3.95 -9.62
CA ILE A 297 15.12 4.13 -8.19
C ILE A 297 14.08 3.42 -7.33
N ILE A 298 12.78 3.58 -7.59
CA ILE A 298 11.72 2.92 -6.81
C ILE A 298 11.85 1.40 -6.89
N ALA A 299 11.98 0.84 -8.08
CA ALA A 299 12.09 -0.61 -8.26
C ALA A 299 13.37 -1.18 -7.61
N GLY A 300 14.51 -0.53 -7.84
CA GLY A 300 15.81 -0.96 -7.30
C GLY A 300 15.91 -0.84 -5.79
N THR A 301 15.39 0.25 -5.20
CA THR A 301 15.36 0.41 -3.73
C THR A 301 14.41 -0.57 -3.05
N ALA A 302 13.22 -0.81 -3.63
CA ALA A 302 12.28 -1.79 -3.09
C ALA A 302 12.86 -3.22 -3.13
N GLU A 303 13.50 -3.59 -4.23
CA GLU A 303 14.20 -4.87 -4.37
C GLU A 303 15.37 -4.99 -3.40
N GLY A 304 16.20 -3.95 -3.29
CA GLY A 304 17.31 -3.88 -2.34
C GLY A 304 16.86 -4.09 -0.90
N LEU A 305 15.87 -3.34 -0.44
CA LEU A 305 15.31 -3.45 0.92
C LEU A 305 14.65 -4.81 1.20
N ARG A 306 14.03 -5.42 0.19
CA ARG A 306 13.38 -6.74 0.30
C ARG A 306 14.40 -7.89 0.35
N THR A 307 15.53 -7.74 -0.33
CA THR A 307 16.56 -8.79 -0.46
C THR A 307 17.69 -8.65 0.55
N SER A 308 17.86 -7.48 1.15
CA SER A 308 18.81 -7.24 2.24
C SER A 308 18.34 -7.96 3.51
N ILE A 309 18.83 -9.18 3.71
CA ILE A 309 18.59 -9.95 4.94
C ILE A 309 19.48 -9.44 6.10
N ASP A 310 20.47 -8.58 5.84
CA ASP A 310 21.41 -8.06 6.83
C ASP A 310 21.42 -6.53 6.88
N PHE A 311 20.53 -5.93 7.69
CA PHE A 311 20.69 -4.54 8.14
C PHE A 311 20.97 -4.48 9.64
N SER A 312 22.16 -4.96 10.02
CA SER A 312 22.77 -4.62 11.30
C SER A 312 23.15 -3.12 11.29
N ASP A 313 22.42 -2.31 12.07
CA ASP A 313 22.83 -1.08 12.79
C ASP A 313 23.71 0.00 12.09
N THR A 314 23.99 -0.09 10.78
CA THR A 314 25.04 0.73 10.13
C THR A 314 24.55 1.93 9.33
N LEU A 315 23.25 2.10 9.09
CA LEU A 315 22.74 3.30 8.41
C LEU A 315 22.69 4.56 9.30
N CYS A 316 23.06 4.46 10.58
CA CYS A 316 23.14 5.60 11.49
C CYS A 316 24.58 5.99 11.89
N SER A 317 25.62 5.34 11.34
CA SER A 317 27.03 5.65 11.66
C SER A 317 27.93 5.90 10.44
N GLY A 318 27.37 6.21 9.27
CA GLY A 318 28.13 6.43 8.02
C GLY A 318 28.49 7.89 7.71
N ARG A 319 28.74 8.74 8.71
CA ARG A 319 29.41 10.05 8.51
C ARG A 319 30.81 9.97 9.11
N ARG A 320 31.79 9.49 8.33
CA ARG A 320 33.22 9.91 8.31
C ARG A 320 34.11 8.86 7.63
N GLY A 321 34.89 9.32 6.66
CA GLY A 321 36.24 8.79 6.41
C GLY A 321 36.46 8.11 5.05
N GLY A 322 36.79 8.91 4.03
CA GLY A 322 37.26 8.43 2.73
C GLY A 322 37.36 9.58 1.74
N ALA A 323 38.39 10.41 1.91
CA ALA A 323 38.78 11.39 0.91
C ALA A 323 39.22 10.67 -0.39
N ASP A 324 38.99 11.34 -1.52
CA ASP A 324 39.42 11.04 -2.89
C ASP A 324 38.31 10.58 -3.85
N ALA A 325 37.48 11.56 -4.25
CA ALA A 325 36.93 11.67 -5.60
C ALA A 325 36.42 13.12 -5.77
N VAL A 326 37.30 13.97 -6.26
CA VAL A 326 36.97 15.31 -6.79
C VAL A 326 36.20 15.09 -8.11
N ASP A 327 35.18 15.93 -8.33
CA ASP A 327 34.30 16.05 -9.51
C ASP A 327 33.06 15.14 -9.59
N ALA A 328 32.07 15.43 -8.73
CA ALA A 328 30.66 15.15 -8.98
C ALA A 328 29.76 16.14 -8.20
N GLU A 329 30.01 17.45 -8.36
CA GLU A 329 29.04 18.48 -7.97
C GLU A 329 28.20 18.89 -9.18
N GLU A 330 26.91 19.13 -8.92
CA GLU A 330 25.83 19.59 -9.82
C GLU A 330 24.85 18.56 -10.43
N VAL A 331 24.41 17.52 -9.69
CA VAL A 331 23.01 16.98 -9.81
C VAL A 331 22.42 16.54 -8.46
N SER A 332 23.15 16.69 -7.36
CA SER A 332 22.81 16.15 -6.03
C SER A 332 21.99 17.11 -5.16
N SER A 333 20.86 17.61 -5.67
CA SER A 333 19.84 18.24 -4.82
C SER A 333 18.43 17.83 -5.24
N SER A 334 17.67 17.24 -4.30
CA SER A 334 16.24 16.91 -4.34
C SER A 334 15.76 15.51 -4.78
N LEU A 335 16.40 14.43 -4.33
CA LEU A 335 15.73 13.12 -4.19
C LEU A 335 15.70 12.71 -2.71
N PRO A 336 14.68 13.13 -1.94
CA PRO A 336 14.56 12.72 -0.55
C PRO A 336 13.99 11.29 -0.43
N LEU A 337 14.51 10.54 0.55
CA LEU A 337 13.74 9.63 1.41
C LEU A 337 13.08 8.38 0.78
N LEU A 338 13.82 7.49 0.12
CA LEU A 338 13.43 6.06 0.07
C LEU A 338 14.35 5.18 0.95
N SER A 339 14.96 5.76 1.98
CA SER A 339 15.81 5.05 2.95
C SER A 339 15.02 4.27 4.01
N HIS A 340 13.71 4.49 4.10
CA HIS A 340 12.84 3.86 5.08
C HIS A 340 11.68 3.14 4.39
N LEU A 341 11.18 2.11 5.07
CA LEU A 341 9.98 1.39 4.67
C LEU A 341 8.80 2.33 4.44
N PRO A 342 7.86 1.95 3.56
CA PRO A 342 6.58 2.63 3.48
C PRO A 342 5.92 2.67 4.86
N PRO A 343 5.28 3.79 5.25
CA PRO A 343 4.71 3.97 6.58
C PRO A 343 3.60 2.96 6.91
N THR A 344 3.06 2.25 5.92
CA THR A 344 2.01 1.24 6.08
C THR A 344 2.28 0.02 5.20
N GLY A 345 2.13 -1.19 5.75
CA GLY A 345 2.14 -2.44 4.99
C GLY A 345 3.51 -3.12 4.81
N GLY A 346 4.58 -2.57 5.36
CA GLY A 346 5.90 -3.23 5.47
C GLY A 346 6.44 -3.77 4.14
N VAL A 347 7.03 -4.98 4.17
CA VAL A 347 7.57 -5.66 2.98
C VAL A 347 6.51 -5.86 1.88
N ALA A 348 5.25 -6.12 2.26
CA ALA A 348 4.17 -6.28 1.29
C ALA A 348 3.92 -4.98 0.51
N ALA A 349 4.02 -3.81 1.15
CA ALA A 349 3.93 -2.53 0.47
C ALA A 349 5.10 -2.28 -0.49
N LEU A 350 6.33 -2.65 -0.12
CA LEU A 350 7.50 -2.56 -1.02
C LEU A 350 7.27 -3.35 -2.31
N VAL A 351 6.76 -4.57 -2.19
CA VAL A 351 6.42 -5.43 -3.34
C VAL A 351 5.40 -4.76 -4.26
N ARG A 352 4.37 -4.11 -3.70
CA ARG A 352 3.38 -3.37 -4.51
C ARG A 352 4.01 -2.18 -5.23
N PHE A 353 4.93 -1.45 -4.60
CA PHE A 353 5.65 -0.36 -5.25
C PHE A 353 6.59 -0.86 -6.36
N GLU A 354 7.32 -1.95 -6.12
CA GLU A 354 8.19 -2.60 -7.11
C GLU A 354 7.39 -3.02 -8.35
N VAL A 355 6.26 -3.72 -8.16
CA VAL A 355 5.39 -4.16 -9.26
C VAL A 355 4.79 -2.98 -10.01
N ARG A 356 4.24 -1.96 -9.32
CA ARG A 356 3.66 -0.78 -9.99
C ARG A 356 4.71 0.01 -10.76
N ALA A 357 5.92 0.16 -10.22
CA ALA A 357 7.02 0.84 -10.91
C ALA A 357 7.45 0.08 -12.17
N ARG A 358 7.59 -1.25 -12.10
CA ARG A 358 7.93 -2.09 -13.26
C ARG A 358 6.87 -2.05 -14.35
N ILE A 359 5.59 -2.12 -13.98
CA ILE A 359 4.48 -1.99 -14.93
C ILE A 359 4.49 -0.59 -15.59
N ALA A 360 4.72 0.47 -14.83
CA ALA A 360 4.81 1.84 -15.37
C ALA A 360 6.04 2.02 -16.30
N MET A 361 7.18 1.40 -15.98
CA MET A 361 8.35 1.39 -16.87
C MET A 361 8.06 0.66 -18.16
N ALA A 362 7.39 -0.49 -18.10
CA ALA A 362 7.03 -1.26 -19.29
C ALA A 362 6.13 -0.46 -20.24
N ASP A 363 5.15 0.24 -19.69
CA ASP A 363 4.29 1.15 -20.46
C ASP A 363 5.12 2.26 -21.12
N ALA A 364 5.98 2.94 -20.35
CA ALA A 364 6.85 3.98 -20.88
C ALA A 364 7.82 3.47 -21.96
N PHE A 365 8.38 2.27 -21.82
CA PHE A 365 9.22 1.63 -22.83
C PHE A 365 8.45 1.25 -24.09
N ALA A 366 7.23 0.73 -23.94
CA ALA A 366 6.34 0.45 -25.06
C ALA A 366 5.97 1.73 -25.82
N CYS A 367 5.79 2.86 -25.12
CA CYS A 367 5.51 4.16 -25.73
C CYS A 367 6.61 4.62 -26.70
N ILE A 368 7.87 4.29 -26.40
CA ILE A 368 9.06 4.63 -27.20
C ILE A 368 9.52 3.50 -28.14
N ASN A 369 8.69 2.46 -28.32
CA ASN A 369 8.96 1.28 -29.15
C ASN A 369 10.17 0.43 -28.70
N VAL A 370 10.57 0.52 -27.44
CA VAL A 370 11.63 -0.32 -26.86
C VAL A 370 10.97 -1.57 -26.26
N PHE A 371 10.48 -2.45 -27.12
CA PHE A 371 9.62 -3.57 -26.71
C PHE A 371 10.35 -4.66 -25.89
N HIS A 372 11.66 -4.84 -26.09
CA HIS A 372 12.43 -5.84 -25.34
C HIS A 372 12.53 -5.51 -23.85
N GLU A 373 12.87 -4.26 -23.51
CA GLU A 373 12.88 -3.77 -22.12
C GLU A 373 11.47 -3.80 -21.54
N ALA A 374 10.44 -3.43 -22.32
CA ALA A 374 9.06 -3.49 -21.86
C ALA A 374 8.65 -4.92 -21.46
N ILE A 375 9.03 -5.92 -22.26
CA ILE A 375 8.79 -7.34 -21.98
C ILE A 375 9.54 -7.78 -20.72
N ASP A 376 10.84 -7.47 -20.57
CA ASP A 376 11.63 -7.83 -19.39
C ASP A 376 11.02 -7.25 -18.10
N GLN A 377 10.61 -5.98 -18.10
CA GLN A 377 9.97 -5.36 -16.93
C GLN A 377 8.62 -6.05 -16.59
N LEU A 378 7.83 -6.46 -17.59
CA LEU A 378 6.56 -7.16 -17.39
C LEU A 378 6.76 -8.58 -16.85
N GLU A 379 7.74 -9.32 -17.36
CA GLU A 379 8.06 -10.67 -16.87
C GLU A 379 8.51 -10.64 -15.41
N ARG A 380 9.34 -9.66 -15.05
CA ARG A 380 9.75 -9.41 -13.67
C ARG A 380 8.57 -9.04 -12.77
N ALA A 381 7.70 -8.14 -13.21
CA ALA A 381 6.49 -7.77 -12.48
C ALA A 381 5.53 -8.97 -12.30
N CYS A 382 5.37 -9.79 -13.33
CA CYS A 382 4.51 -10.97 -13.31
C CYS A 382 5.05 -12.05 -12.36
N THR A 383 6.34 -12.34 -12.43
CA THR A 383 7.01 -13.31 -11.54
C THR A 383 6.87 -12.91 -10.08
N LEU A 384 7.09 -11.63 -9.78
CA LEU A 384 6.93 -11.11 -8.43
C LEU A 384 5.47 -11.14 -7.97
N SER A 385 4.53 -10.77 -8.83
CA SER A 385 3.09 -10.79 -8.52
C SER A 385 2.59 -12.21 -8.24
N ARG A 386 3.04 -13.22 -9.00
CA ARG A 386 2.73 -14.63 -8.75
C ARG A 386 3.30 -15.12 -7.43
N ARG A 387 4.55 -14.76 -7.12
CA ARG A 387 5.21 -15.13 -5.85
C ARG A 387 4.45 -14.62 -4.62
N TYR A 388 3.80 -13.47 -4.73
CA TYR A 388 3.04 -12.85 -3.66
C TYR A 388 1.52 -13.03 -3.81
N HIS A 389 1.06 -13.88 -4.74
CA HIS A 389 -0.35 -14.14 -5.03
C HIS A 389 -1.20 -12.88 -5.33
N MET A 390 -0.58 -11.82 -5.86
CA MET A 390 -1.27 -10.60 -6.28
C MET A 390 -1.95 -10.84 -7.64
N ASN A 391 -3.15 -11.41 -7.60
CA ASN A 391 -3.86 -11.88 -8.80
C ASN A 391 -4.14 -10.72 -9.78
N LEU A 392 -4.62 -9.58 -9.30
CA LEU A 392 -4.89 -8.41 -10.14
C LEU A 392 -3.65 -7.96 -10.92
N PHE A 393 -2.51 -7.81 -10.25
CA PHE A 393 -1.27 -7.40 -10.93
C PHE A 393 -0.71 -8.48 -11.86
N THR A 394 -0.91 -9.76 -11.53
CA THR A 394 -0.55 -10.88 -12.40
C THR A 394 -1.37 -10.83 -13.69
N ASP A 395 -2.68 -10.62 -13.58
CA ASP A 395 -3.59 -10.55 -14.71
C ASP A 395 -3.29 -9.30 -15.58
N ILE A 396 -3.07 -8.13 -14.97
CA ILE A 396 -2.67 -6.90 -15.67
C ILE A 396 -1.36 -7.11 -16.43
N ALA A 397 -0.31 -7.61 -15.76
CA ALA A 397 0.98 -7.85 -16.40
C ALA A 397 0.88 -8.86 -17.56
N THR A 398 0.02 -9.87 -17.41
CA THR A 398 -0.22 -10.89 -18.46
C THR A 398 -0.89 -10.28 -19.70
N VAL A 399 -1.93 -9.46 -19.50
CA VAL A 399 -2.62 -8.75 -20.58
C VAL A 399 -1.68 -7.75 -21.28
N MET A 400 -0.89 -7.00 -20.51
CA MET A 400 0.09 -6.07 -21.06
C MET A 400 1.20 -6.79 -21.83
N LEU A 401 1.69 -7.93 -21.34
CA LEU A 401 2.72 -8.73 -22.00
C LEU A 401 2.23 -9.23 -23.37
N ALA A 402 0.97 -9.68 -23.45
CA ALA A 402 0.36 -10.05 -24.72
C ALA A 402 0.27 -8.85 -25.68
N ALA A 403 -0.22 -7.70 -25.20
CA ALA A 403 -0.33 -6.49 -26.03
C ALA A 403 1.03 -6.01 -26.57
N VAL A 404 2.05 -5.95 -25.71
CA VAL A 404 3.42 -5.55 -26.09
C VAL A 404 4.05 -6.59 -27.03
N SER A 405 3.80 -7.88 -26.82
CA SER A 405 4.30 -8.94 -27.71
C SER A 405 3.72 -8.84 -29.12
N HIS A 406 2.41 -8.59 -29.23
CA HIS A 406 1.77 -8.36 -30.54
C HIS A 406 2.32 -7.12 -31.25
N LEU A 407 2.58 -6.04 -30.50
CA LEU A 407 3.25 -4.86 -31.03
C LEU A 407 4.65 -5.15 -31.57
N ALA A 408 5.45 -5.89 -30.79
CA ALA A 408 6.80 -6.27 -31.20
C ALA A 408 6.76 -7.03 -32.53
N ARG A 409 5.85 -8.01 -32.69
CA ARG A 409 5.67 -8.74 -33.96
C ARG A 409 5.24 -7.82 -35.10
N ALA A 410 4.28 -6.93 -34.87
CA ALA A 410 3.83 -5.98 -35.88
C ALA A 410 4.95 -5.02 -36.34
N SER A 411 5.95 -4.78 -35.49
CA SER A 411 7.15 -4.01 -35.80
C SER A 411 8.30 -4.82 -36.42
N GLY A 412 8.11 -6.12 -36.65
CA GLY A 412 9.13 -7.02 -37.23
C GLY A 412 10.18 -7.52 -36.24
N ILE A 413 9.96 -7.35 -34.93
CA ILE A 413 10.83 -7.83 -33.86
C ILE A 413 10.35 -9.22 -33.43
N ALA A 414 11.28 -10.18 -33.28
CA ALA A 414 10.98 -11.52 -32.79
C ALA A 414 10.34 -11.44 -31.39
N ALA A 415 9.12 -11.94 -31.25
CA ALA A 415 8.40 -11.98 -29.98
C ALA A 415 8.53 -13.34 -29.30
N VAL A 416 8.43 -13.33 -27.96
CA VAL A 416 8.77 -14.48 -27.10
C VAL A 416 7.57 -15.39 -26.78
N ALA A 417 6.32 -14.95 -26.97
CA ALA A 417 5.15 -15.69 -26.47
C ALA A 417 4.32 -16.43 -27.55
N ASP A 418 3.80 -17.59 -27.16
CA ASP A 418 2.86 -18.48 -27.86
C ASP A 418 1.56 -17.75 -28.29
N ASP A 419 1.02 -18.09 -29.46
CA ASP A 419 -0.17 -17.48 -30.07
C ASP A 419 -1.52 -17.88 -29.43
N ASN A 420 -1.50 -18.71 -28.39
CA ASN A 420 -2.71 -19.21 -27.77
C ASN A 420 -3.20 -18.28 -26.65
N LEU A 421 -4.07 -17.36 -27.05
CA LEU A 421 -5.08 -16.65 -26.26
C LEU A 421 -4.59 -15.98 -24.97
N VAL A 422 -4.73 -14.66 -24.91
CA VAL A 422 -5.15 -14.05 -23.64
C VAL A 422 -6.40 -14.82 -23.20
N HIS A 423 -6.26 -15.70 -22.20
CA HIS A 423 -7.34 -16.58 -21.80
C HIS A 423 -8.58 -15.74 -21.53
N SER A 424 -9.72 -16.11 -22.11
CA SER A 424 -11.02 -15.52 -21.79
C SER A 424 -11.20 -15.41 -20.26
N GLU A 425 -10.63 -16.36 -19.53
CA GLU A 425 -10.55 -16.43 -18.07
C GLU A 425 -9.80 -15.25 -17.41
N VAL A 426 -8.66 -14.79 -17.96
CA VAL A 426 -7.90 -13.65 -17.41
C VAL A 426 -8.68 -12.35 -17.60
N PHE A 427 -9.24 -12.12 -18.80
CA PHE A 427 -10.14 -10.99 -19.00
C PHE A 427 -11.35 -11.07 -18.09
N THR A 428 -11.97 -12.25 -17.96
CA THR A 428 -13.15 -12.46 -17.09
C THR A 428 -12.82 -12.18 -15.62
N SER A 429 -11.67 -12.66 -15.12
CA SER A 429 -11.14 -12.38 -13.79
C SER A 429 -11.01 -10.86 -13.56
N LEU A 430 -10.33 -10.17 -14.48
CA LEU A 430 -10.19 -8.71 -14.42
C LEU A 430 -11.53 -8.00 -14.47
N PHE A 431 -12.45 -8.40 -15.35
CA PHE A 431 -13.79 -7.80 -15.45
C PHE A 431 -14.58 -7.90 -14.14
N HIS A 432 -14.47 -9.03 -13.43
CA HIS A 432 -15.13 -9.21 -12.15
C HIS A 432 -14.56 -8.37 -11.02
N GLN A 433 -13.27 -8.02 -11.07
CA GLN A 433 -12.60 -7.20 -10.05
C GLN A 433 -12.48 -5.72 -10.45
N ALA A 434 -12.68 -5.40 -11.72
CA ALA A 434 -12.49 -4.06 -12.24
C ALA A 434 -13.68 -3.14 -11.93
N GLU A 435 -13.34 -1.90 -11.61
CA GLU A 435 -14.30 -0.81 -11.53
C GLU A 435 -14.83 -0.44 -12.94
N PRO A 436 -15.97 0.26 -13.06
CA PRO A 436 -16.60 0.55 -14.35
C PRO A 436 -15.66 1.21 -15.38
N SER A 437 -14.82 2.15 -14.94
CA SER A 437 -13.83 2.84 -15.77
C SER A 437 -12.77 1.88 -16.31
N VAL A 438 -12.20 1.04 -15.44
CA VAL A 438 -11.22 0.01 -15.80
C VAL A 438 -11.86 -1.03 -16.72
N ARG A 439 -13.13 -1.41 -16.48
CA ARG A 439 -13.87 -2.31 -17.39
C ARG A 439 -14.01 -1.73 -18.79
N MET A 440 -14.32 -0.44 -18.93
CA MET A 440 -14.36 0.20 -20.24
C MET A 440 -13.00 0.13 -20.95
N HIS A 441 -11.91 0.38 -20.22
CA HIS A 441 -10.55 0.25 -20.77
C HIS A 441 -10.19 -1.18 -21.18
N LEU A 442 -10.49 -2.16 -20.32
CA LEU A 442 -10.25 -3.57 -20.61
C LEU A 442 -11.05 -4.04 -21.82
N THR A 443 -12.30 -3.56 -21.96
CA THR A 443 -13.13 -3.90 -23.12
C THR A 443 -12.56 -3.29 -24.39
N ASN A 444 -12.17 -2.00 -24.36
CA ASN A 444 -11.50 -1.34 -25.47
C ASN A 444 -10.20 -2.08 -25.87
N LEU A 445 -9.39 -2.49 -24.89
CA LEU A 445 -8.16 -3.25 -25.14
C LEU A 445 -8.45 -4.65 -25.70
N LYS A 446 -9.43 -5.35 -25.16
CA LYS A 446 -9.86 -6.67 -25.65
C LYS A 446 -10.27 -6.59 -27.12
N PHE A 447 -11.08 -5.60 -27.49
CA PHE A 447 -11.48 -5.37 -28.88
C PHE A 447 -10.28 -5.04 -29.76
N TRP A 448 -9.35 -4.21 -29.30
CA TRP A 448 -8.14 -3.90 -30.05
C TRP A 448 -7.27 -5.14 -30.28
N LEU A 449 -7.06 -5.98 -29.26
CA LEU A 449 -6.34 -7.24 -29.41
C LEU A 449 -7.04 -8.19 -30.39
N SER A 450 -8.38 -8.25 -30.37
CA SER A 450 -9.16 -9.04 -31.33
C SER A 450 -9.02 -8.54 -32.77
N LEU A 451 -8.91 -7.21 -32.98
CA LEU A 451 -8.64 -6.61 -34.28
C LEU A 451 -7.25 -7.02 -34.81
N VAL A 452 -6.22 -7.00 -33.95
CA VAL A 452 -4.84 -7.31 -34.35
C VAL A 452 -4.63 -8.80 -34.64
N THR A 453 -5.50 -9.67 -34.12
CA THR A 453 -5.41 -11.13 -34.27
C THR A 453 -6.38 -11.72 -35.29
N ASP A 454 -7.00 -10.87 -36.14
CA ASP A 454 -8.01 -11.24 -37.17
C ASP A 454 -9.24 -12.02 -36.64
N ASN A 455 -9.44 -12.05 -35.33
CA ASN A 455 -10.60 -12.68 -34.67
C ASN A 455 -11.76 -11.68 -34.54
N CYS A 456 -12.29 -11.21 -35.67
CA CYS A 456 -13.27 -10.14 -35.69
C CYS A 456 -14.71 -10.68 -35.45
N THR A 457 -15.23 -10.49 -34.24
CA THR A 457 -16.69 -10.54 -33.98
C THR A 457 -17.31 -9.20 -34.38
N SER A 458 -18.52 -9.19 -34.96
CA SER A 458 -19.16 -8.09 -35.72
C SER A 458 -18.70 -6.64 -35.45
N GLN A 459 -18.17 -5.96 -36.47
CA GLN A 459 -17.74 -4.54 -36.43
C GLN A 459 -18.82 -3.57 -35.91
N GLU A 460 -20.11 -3.88 -36.07
CA GLU A 460 -21.22 -3.04 -35.59
C GLU A 460 -21.31 -3.01 -34.06
N SER A 461 -21.09 -4.16 -33.40
CA SER A 461 -21.04 -4.24 -31.93
C SER A 461 -19.89 -3.42 -31.35
N TRP A 462 -18.78 -3.29 -32.09
CA TRP A 462 -17.59 -2.54 -31.65
C TRP A 462 -17.82 -1.03 -31.73
N LYS A 463 -18.40 -0.54 -32.83
CA LYS A 463 -18.72 0.88 -32.98
C LYS A 463 -19.75 1.34 -31.95
N ALA A 464 -20.71 0.48 -31.60
CA ALA A 464 -21.66 0.74 -30.53
C ALA A 464 -20.95 0.85 -29.17
N HIS A 465 -20.11 -0.13 -28.81
CA HIS A 465 -19.40 -0.10 -27.54
C HIS A 465 -18.42 1.08 -27.41
N LEU A 466 -17.63 1.37 -28.45
CA LEU A 466 -16.70 2.51 -28.40
C LEU A 466 -17.46 3.84 -28.25
N ARG A 467 -18.68 3.97 -28.80
CA ARG A 467 -19.54 5.15 -28.56
C ARG A 467 -19.98 5.21 -27.10
N GLU A 468 -20.41 4.10 -26.52
CA GLU A 468 -20.75 4.02 -25.09
C GLU A 468 -19.55 4.36 -24.21
N SER A 469 -18.36 3.87 -24.56
CA SER A 469 -17.09 4.15 -23.89
C SER A 469 -16.74 5.65 -23.96
N ALA A 470 -16.87 6.26 -25.14
CA ALA A 470 -16.64 7.69 -25.32
C ALA A 470 -17.65 8.54 -24.51
N VAL A 471 -18.94 8.18 -24.53
CA VAL A 471 -19.97 8.84 -23.71
C VAL A 471 -19.66 8.71 -22.22
N PHE A 472 -19.25 7.51 -21.78
CA PHE A 472 -18.85 7.26 -20.40
C PHE A 472 -17.68 8.15 -19.98
N PHE A 473 -16.58 8.17 -20.73
CA PHE A 473 -15.40 8.99 -20.41
C PHE A 473 -15.68 10.49 -20.49
N ALA A 474 -16.53 10.92 -21.41
CA ALA A 474 -17.00 12.31 -21.48
C ALA A 474 -17.80 12.69 -20.23
N ASN A 475 -18.70 11.82 -19.76
CA ASN A 475 -19.53 12.07 -18.58
C ASN A 475 -18.71 12.17 -17.28
N ILE A 476 -17.66 11.36 -17.14
CA ILE A 476 -16.76 11.42 -15.97
C ILE A 476 -15.65 12.46 -16.11
N GLY A 477 -15.55 13.14 -17.26
CA GLY A 477 -14.56 14.18 -17.53
C GLY A 477 -13.13 13.66 -17.76
N ASP A 478 -12.96 12.37 -18.04
CA ASP A 478 -11.65 11.77 -18.32
C ASP A 478 -11.24 12.04 -19.77
N ARG A 479 -10.60 13.20 -19.97
CA ARG A 479 -10.17 13.66 -21.29
C ARG A 479 -9.12 12.75 -21.91
N GLY A 480 -8.22 12.20 -21.10
CA GLY A 480 -7.17 11.31 -21.60
C GLY A 480 -7.75 10.03 -22.19
N SER A 481 -8.67 9.40 -21.46
CA SER A 481 -9.36 8.18 -21.89
C SER A 481 -10.32 8.41 -23.04
N LEU A 482 -10.97 9.58 -23.08
CA LEU A 482 -11.80 9.99 -24.21
C LEU A 482 -10.96 10.14 -25.48
N GLN A 483 -9.83 10.86 -25.42
CA GLN A 483 -8.96 11.06 -26.58
C GLN A 483 -8.46 9.72 -27.14
N LYS A 484 -8.00 8.83 -26.26
CA LYS A 484 -7.64 7.46 -26.60
C LYS A 484 -8.76 6.71 -27.34
N THR A 485 -9.99 6.80 -26.84
CA THR A 485 -11.15 6.15 -27.48
C THR A 485 -11.42 6.73 -28.86
N VAL A 486 -11.24 8.05 -29.04
CA VAL A 486 -11.34 8.73 -30.34
C VAL A 486 -10.23 8.25 -31.29
N ASP A 487 -9.00 8.09 -30.80
CA ASP A 487 -7.89 7.60 -31.63
C ASP A 487 -8.19 6.19 -32.17
N ILE A 488 -8.70 5.26 -31.33
CA ILE A 488 -9.17 3.93 -31.78
C ILE A 488 -10.24 4.07 -32.87
N PHE A 489 -11.21 4.96 -32.68
CA PHE A 489 -12.26 5.22 -33.67
C PHE A 489 -11.69 5.68 -35.02
N THR A 490 -10.71 6.57 -35.02
CA THR A 490 -10.13 7.09 -36.26
C THR A 490 -9.42 6.00 -37.06
N VAL A 491 -8.78 5.05 -36.39
CA VAL A 491 -8.09 3.96 -37.09
C VAL A 491 -9.05 2.91 -37.61
N LEU A 492 -10.09 2.57 -36.84
CA LEU A 492 -11.18 1.72 -37.34
C LEU A 492 -11.91 2.35 -38.53
N ALA A 493 -12.08 3.66 -38.56
CA ALA A 493 -12.76 4.36 -39.64
C ALA A 493 -11.93 4.45 -40.94
N ASN A 494 -10.60 4.42 -40.83
CA ASN A 494 -9.70 4.64 -41.95
C ASN A 494 -9.04 3.35 -42.50
N GLU A 495 -9.39 2.16 -41.96
CA GLU A 495 -8.77 0.86 -42.34
C GLU A 495 -7.23 0.89 -42.30
N ILE A 496 -6.65 1.72 -41.42
CA ILE A 496 -5.20 1.90 -41.30
C ILE A 496 -4.63 0.72 -40.51
N ALA A 497 -3.50 0.17 -40.97
CA ALA A 497 -2.79 -0.91 -40.27
C ALA A 497 -2.60 -0.57 -38.77
N PRO A 498 -2.95 -1.47 -37.84
CA PRO A 498 -3.06 -1.19 -36.40
C PRO A 498 -1.74 -0.87 -35.69
N SER A 499 -0.61 -0.87 -36.40
CA SER A 499 0.75 -0.69 -35.88
C SER A 499 1.08 0.72 -35.38
N ARG A 500 0.20 1.72 -35.54
CA ARG A 500 0.45 3.12 -35.14
C ARG A 500 -0.23 3.59 -33.83
N LEU A 501 -1.09 2.82 -33.16
CA LEU A 501 -1.89 3.34 -32.03
C LEU A 501 -1.40 3.08 -30.60
N VAL A 502 -0.55 2.09 -30.37
CA VAL A 502 -0.61 1.41 -29.06
C VAL A 502 0.21 2.08 -27.97
N SER A 503 1.10 2.98 -28.36
CA SER A 503 1.94 3.75 -27.44
C SER A 503 1.12 4.51 -26.37
N SER A 504 -0.11 4.94 -26.64
CA SER A 504 -0.89 5.75 -25.67
C SER A 504 -1.89 4.99 -24.80
N HIS A 505 -2.20 3.70 -25.07
CA HIS A 505 -3.34 3.00 -24.49
C HIS A 505 -3.10 2.24 -23.18
N LEU A 506 -1.87 1.79 -22.93
CA LEU A 506 -1.53 0.93 -21.79
C LEU A 506 -1.60 1.68 -20.43
N PHE A 507 -1.37 2.99 -20.43
CA PHE A 507 -1.37 3.87 -19.24
C PHE A 507 -2.65 3.85 -18.38
N SER A 508 -3.83 3.59 -18.95
CA SER A 508 -5.10 3.66 -18.19
C SER A 508 -5.50 2.35 -17.49
N LEU A 509 -4.75 1.27 -17.67
CA LEU A 509 -4.94 0.01 -16.94
C LEU A 509 -4.08 -0.08 -15.67
N ILE A 510 -3.18 0.90 -15.48
CA ILE A 510 -2.11 0.89 -14.47
C ILE A 510 -2.42 1.84 -13.30
N GLN A 511 -3.21 2.90 -13.54
CA GLN A 511 -3.71 3.81 -12.48
C GLN A 511 -4.88 3.19 -11.74
#